data_AF-A0A955SJP6-F1
#
_entry.id   AF-A0A955SJP6-F1
#
_cell.length_a   1.000
_cell.length_b   1.000
_cell.length_c   1.000
_cell.angle_alpha   90.00
_cell.angle_beta   90.00
_cell.angle_gamma   90.00
#
_symmetry.space_group_name_H-M   'P 1'
#
loop_
_entity.id
_entity.type
_entity.pdbx_description
1 polymer ?
#
loop_
_entity_poly.entity_id
_entity_poly.type
_entity_poly.pdbx_seq_one_letter_code
_entity_poly.pdbx_strand_id
1 'polypeptide(L)'
;DVWPSGNPANRMQGVQTQVIGAADGAILDVVVEQKGVYPIVTHSLKDALTGAIALLEVSDEAKDLALMPSVGPKATEKIAQK
;
A
#
# COMPACT_ATOMS: atom_id res chain seq x y z
N ASP A 1 -5.36 -3.14 -11.19
CA ASP A 1 -4.97 -4.43 -11.81
C ASP A 1 -4.26 -5.33 -10.81
N VAL A 2 -4.14 -6.62 -11.10
CA VAL A 2 -3.37 -7.56 -10.27
C VAL A 2 -2.46 -8.41 -11.15
N TRP A 3 -1.20 -8.55 -10.73
CA TRP A 3 -0.23 -9.48 -11.32
C TRP A 3 0.19 -10.51 -10.27
N PRO A 4 -0.36 -11.74 -10.33
CA PRO A 4 0.09 -12.85 -9.51
C PRO A 4 1.55 -13.18 -9.78
N SER A 5 2.26 -13.64 -8.75
CA SER A 5 3.70 -13.93 -8.75
C SER A 5 4.62 -12.77 -9.20
N GLY A 6 4.07 -11.56 -9.34
CA GLY A 6 4.79 -10.39 -9.85
C GLY A 6 5.18 -10.49 -11.34
N ASN A 7 4.67 -11.46 -12.09
CA ASN A 7 4.96 -11.60 -13.52
C ASN A 7 4.11 -10.61 -14.33
N PRO A 8 4.71 -9.62 -15.02
CA PRO A 8 3.97 -8.62 -15.80
C PRO A 8 3.11 -9.21 -16.93
N ALA A 9 3.45 -10.41 -17.42
CA ALA A 9 2.69 -11.10 -18.45
C ALA A 9 1.32 -11.61 -17.94
N ASN A 10 1.19 -11.84 -16.64
CA ASN A 10 -0.01 -12.40 -16.02
C ASN A 10 -0.87 -11.29 -15.41
N ARG A 11 -1.56 -10.51 -16.26
CA ARG A 11 -2.40 -9.39 -15.82
C ARG A 11 -3.86 -9.81 -15.63
N MET A 12 -4.39 -9.57 -14.45
CA MET A 12 -5.82 -9.73 -14.12
C MET A 12 -6.47 -8.38 -13.81
N GLN A 13 -7.75 -8.24 -14.15
CA GLN A 13 -8.56 -7.03 -13.94
C GLN A 13 -9.79 -7.37 -13.11
N GLY A 14 -10.31 -6.38 -12.35
CA GLY A 14 -11.56 -6.53 -11.58
C GLY A 14 -11.48 -7.48 -10.38
N VAL A 15 -10.27 -7.79 -9.90
CA VAL A 15 -10.04 -8.71 -8.78
C VAL A 15 -10.24 -7.98 -7.45
N GLN A 16 -11.10 -8.52 -6.57
CA GLN A 16 -11.33 -7.97 -5.22
C GLN A 16 -10.35 -8.50 -4.18
N THR A 17 -9.88 -9.74 -4.37
CA THR A 17 -9.00 -10.43 -3.43
C THR A 17 -8.03 -11.30 -4.18
N GLN A 18 -6.75 -11.19 -3.86
CA GLN A 18 -5.70 -12.01 -4.44
C GLN A 18 -5.17 -13.00 -3.40
N VAL A 19 -5.15 -14.28 -3.75
CA VAL A 19 -4.46 -15.30 -2.96
C VAL A 19 -2.96 -15.18 -3.24
N ILE A 20 -2.16 -15.02 -2.19
CA ILE A 20 -0.70 -15.00 -2.28
C ILE A 20 -0.19 -16.27 -1.57
N GLY A 21 0.55 -17.11 -2.28
CA GLY A 21 1.11 -18.34 -1.73
C GLY A 21 2.22 -18.10 -0.71
N ALA A 22 2.63 -19.16 0.00
CA ALA A 22 3.82 -19.10 0.84
C ALA A 22 5.07 -18.84 0.00
N ALA A 23 5.88 -17.86 0.40
CA ALA A 23 7.06 -17.39 -0.35
C ALA A 23 6.74 -16.89 -1.78
N ASP A 24 5.50 -16.45 -2.01
CA ASP A 24 5.05 -15.84 -3.27
C ASP A 24 4.89 -14.32 -3.09
N GLY A 25 4.66 -13.61 -4.20
CA GLY A 25 4.37 -12.18 -4.22
C GLY A 25 3.28 -11.83 -5.22
N ALA A 26 2.66 -10.67 -5.06
CA ALA A 26 1.75 -10.14 -6.05
C ALA A 26 1.91 -8.63 -6.14
N ILE A 27 1.72 -8.08 -7.33
CA ILE A 27 1.65 -6.63 -7.54
C ILE A 27 0.17 -6.29 -7.68
N LEU A 28 -0.30 -5.36 -6.84
CA LEU A 28 -1.66 -4.83 -6.90
C LEU A 28 -1.58 -3.36 -7.24
N ASP A 29 -2.25 -2.98 -8.31
CA ASP A 29 -2.42 -1.58 -8.71
C ASP A 29 -3.87 -1.16 -8.40
N VAL A 30 -3.99 -0.17 -7.50
CA VAL A 30 -5.26 0.32 -6.98
C VAL A 30 -5.29 1.83 -7.14
N VAL A 31 -6.25 2.31 -7.91
CA VAL A 31 -6.57 3.74 -8.02
C VAL A 31 -7.63 4.06 -6.97
N VAL A 32 -7.28 4.93 -6.02
CA VAL A 32 -8.20 5.39 -4.97
C VAL A 32 -8.74 6.76 -5.36
N GLU A 33 -10.05 6.85 -5.58
CA GLU A 33 -10.69 8.09 -6.06
C GLU A 33 -11.13 9.03 -4.93
N GLN A 34 -11.30 8.50 -3.72
CA GLN A 34 -11.84 9.26 -2.59
C GLN A 34 -10.88 9.25 -1.40
N LYS A 35 -10.87 10.35 -0.66
CA LYS A 35 -10.11 10.45 0.58
C LYS A 35 -10.75 9.57 1.65
N GLY A 36 -9.93 8.94 2.47
CA GLY A 36 -10.41 8.04 3.52
C GLY A 36 -9.35 7.08 4.02
N VAL A 37 -9.74 6.23 4.97
CA VAL A 37 -8.91 5.13 5.48
C VAL A 37 -9.44 3.82 4.93
N TYR A 38 -8.63 3.12 4.15
CA TYR A 38 -8.98 1.87 3.51
C TYR A 38 -8.25 0.71 4.21
N PRO A 39 -8.98 -0.21 4.87
CA PRO A 39 -8.36 -1.37 5.49
C PRO A 39 -7.96 -2.40 4.42
N ILE A 40 -6.69 -2.79 4.44
CA ILE A 40 -6.16 -3.91 3.66
C ILE A 40 -6.09 -5.11 4.60
N VAL A 41 -6.83 -6.16 4.28
CA VAL A 41 -6.99 -7.33 5.13
C VAL A 41 -6.79 -8.61 4.33
N THR A 42 -6.36 -9.66 5.03
CA THR A 42 -6.61 -11.02 4.57
C THR A 42 -8.09 -11.37 4.74
N HIS A 43 -8.69 -12.03 3.75
CA HIS A 43 -10.07 -12.53 3.84
C HIS A 43 -10.23 -13.76 4.75
N SER A 44 -9.15 -14.21 5.39
CA SER A 44 -9.24 -14.97 6.63
C SER A 44 -9.43 -13.98 7.79
N LEU A 45 -10.69 -13.75 8.20
CA LEU A 45 -10.99 -12.77 9.28
C LEU A 45 -10.27 -13.11 10.59
N LYS A 46 -10.02 -14.40 10.86
CA LYS A 46 -9.23 -14.83 12.00
C LYS A 46 -7.82 -14.24 11.94
N ASP A 47 -7.14 -14.39 10.81
CA ASP A 47 -5.76 -13.92 10.66
C ASP A 47 -5.71 -12.38 10.66
N ALA A 48 -6.69 -11.73 10.04
CA ALA A 48 -6.84 -10.28 10.07
C ALA A 48 -6.97 -9.73 11.49
N LEU A 49 -7.82 -10.36 12.32
CA LEU A 49 -8.02 -9.98 13.72
C LEU A 49 -6.81 -10.31 14.62
N THR A 50 -5.94 -11.23 14.21
CA THR A 50 -4.67 -11.51 14.90
C THR A 50 -3.49 -10.64 14.45
N GLY A 51 -3.72 -9.66 13.56
CA GLY A 51 -2.73 -8.65 13.19
C GLY A 51 -2.37 -8.59 11.71
N ALA A 52 -2.93 -9.46 10.86
CA ALA A 52 -2.75 -9.37 9.40
C ALA A 52 -3.69 -8.31 8.77
N ILE A 53 -3.64 -7.09 9.32
CA ILE A 53 -4.38 -5.92 8.86
C ILE A 53 -3.43 -4.73 8.68
N ALA A 54 -3.63 -3.98 7.60
CA ALA A 54 -2.97 -2.71 7.36
C ALA A 54 -4.02 -1.63 7.03
N LEU A 55 -3.69 -0.36 7.25
CA LEU A 55 -4.54 0.78 6.94
C LEU A 55 -3.86 1.65 5.89
N LEU A 56 -4.57 1.95 4.81
CA LEU A 56 -4.15 2.91 3.79
C LEU A 56 -4.92 4.22 4.01
N GLU A 57 -4.25 5.22 4.59
CA GLU A 57 -4.79 6.58 4.73
C GLU A 57 -4.53 7.38 3.45
N VAL A 58 -5.60 7.88 2.82
CA VAL A 58 -5.55 8.72 1.62
C VAL A 58 -6.04 10.12 1.97
N SER A 59 -5.12 11.08 1.95
CA SER A 59 -5.35 12.51 2.19
C SER A 59 -4.68 13.34 1.10
N ASP A 60 -5.10 14.60 0.94
CA ASP A 60 -4.45 15.52 -0.01
C ASP A 60 -3.05 15.91 0.47
N GLU A 61 -2.88 15.97 1.79
CA GLU A 61 -1.62 16.25 2.43
C GLU A 61 -0.84 14.95 2.63
N ALA A 62 0.32 14.83 1.97
CA ALA A 62 1.27 13.77 2.24
C ALA A 62 1.91 14.01 3.62
N LYS A 63 1.60 13.13 4.59
CA LYS A 63 2.30 13.12 5.87
C LYS A 63 3.61 12.35 5.70
N ASP A 64 4.72 12.96 6.12
CA ASP A 64 6.00 12.27 6.34
C ASP A 64 5.85 11.31 7.52
N LEU A 65 5.22 10.17 7.28
CA LEU A 65 5.15 9.10 8.25
C LEU A 65 6.52 8.38 8.25
N ALA A 66 7.09 8.18 9.43
CA ALA A 66 8.33 7.42 9.64
C ALA A 66 8.15 5.91 9.39
N LEU A 67 7.35 5.53 8.40
CA LEU A 67 6.99 4.14 8.14
C LEU A 67 8.07 3.37 7.38
N MET A 68 9.15 4.02 6.93
CA MET A 68 10.40 3.39 6.54
C MET A 68 11.58 4.36 6.77
N PRO A 69 12.70 3.93 7.39
CA PRO A 69 13.91 4.73 7.40
C PRO A 69 14.48 4.84 5.98
N SER A 70 14.26 6.01 5.36
CA SER A 70 15.06 6.60 4.28
C SER A 70 15.18 5.81 2.97
N VAL A 71 14.38 6.22 1.98
CA VAL A 71 14.82 6.25 0.57
C VAL A 71 14.84 7.70 0.06
N GLY A 72 16.01 8.36 0.15
CA GLY A 72 16.32 9.58 -0.63
C GLY A 72 16.05 10.93 0.06
N PRO A 73 16.81 12.00 -0.31
CA PRO A 73 17.16 13.07 0.61
C PRO A 73 16.04 14.09 0.84
N LYS A 74 15.85 14.48 2.11
CA LYS A 74 15.08 15.66 2.50
C LYS A 74 15.69 16.90 1.87
N ALA A 75 15.02 17.47 0.86
CA ALA A 75 15.34 18.80 0.36
C ALA A 75 14.87 19.87 1.37
N THR A 76 15.80 20.26 2.23
CA THR A 76 16.04 21.62 2.74
C THR A 76 14.88 22.30 3.49
N GLU A 77 14.93 22.18 4.83
CA GLU A 77 14.40 23.19 5.75
C GLU A 77 15.12 24.55 5.58
N LYS A 78 14.31 25.61 5.48
CA LYS A 78 14.55 27.00 5.93
C LYS A 78 15.86 27.71 5.54
N ILE A 79 15.72 28.57 4.53
CA ILE A 79 16.36 29.90 4.39
C ILE A 79 15.31 30.77 3.66
N ALA A 80 14.85 31.93 4.09
CA ALA A 80 15.38 32.92 5.01
C ALA A 80 14.22 33.69 5.67
N GLN A 81 14.30 33.88 6.99
CA GLN A 81 13.83 35.10 7.62
C GLN A 81 15.05 36.02 7.75
N LYS A 82 15.06 37.10 6.97
CA LYS A 82 15.68 38.37 7.33
C LYS A 82 15.03 39.48 6.54
#